data_AF-A0A9K3CQY4-F1
#
_entry.id   AF-A0A9K3CQY4-F1
#
_cell.length_a   1.000
_cell.length_b   1.000
_cell.length_c   1.000
_cell.angle_alpha   90.00
_cell.angle_beta   90.00
_cell.angle_gamma   90.00
#
_symmetry.space_group_name_H-M   'P 1'
#
loop_
_entity.id
_entity.type
_entity.pdbx_description
1 polymer ?
#
loop_
_entity_poly.entity_id
_entity_poly.type
_entity_poly.pdbx_seq_one_letter_code
_entity_poly.pdbx_strand_id
1 'polypeptide(L)'
;MTERSRLRLEQMLPEIDSFRQAKILTQEEATQMIERRRFLEERLDDSEGAPEKYYMEYADHFSACNKLIRKRKRKTGTKCQKGDIGLRSATLHLWARYVRAFRHRPEAWMKYCDYLSSRNMHHKLQQTLAKALALHPRVSTLWLRAASTELRLSGEVSRARGVFQSGLRVNPSDPTILLGAIKLELDFADGMRPSLEGQGVDNPSLRLIVDGGLAHMVLSHGLGAMRDQTEVRGLMGGLVSVAGEFSEVPFAQTVLSQGEGLEAWLVGMRQGRLAELEAERQRAAKEKAEENEEASSTEEEEEEEEEEEGDDGDNQMEGEASESSGSDSDTE
;
A
#
# COMPACT_ATOMS: atom_id res chain seq x y z
N MET A 1 -10.25 -38.72 -1.30
CA MET A 1 -10.13 -37.90 -0.06
C MET A 1 -8.77 -38.07 0.63
N THR A 2 -8.02 -36.98 0.80
CA THR A 2 -6.74 -36.95 1.52
C THR A 2 -6.93 -36.81 3.04
N GLU A 3 -5.90 -37.11 3.85
CA GLU A 3 -5.91 -36.88 5.30
C GLU A 3 -6.20 -35.40 5.65
N ARG A 4 -5.71 -34.47 4.81
CA ARG A 4 -5.92 -33.03 4.99
C ARG A 4 -7.36 -32.57 4.75
N SER A 5 -8.10 -33.15 3.81
CA SER A 5 -9.54 -32.85 3.65
C SER A 5 -10.34 -33.43 4.80
N ARG A 6 -9.96 -34.62 5.28
CA ARG A 6 -10.62 -35.28 6.40
C ARG A 6 -10.53 -34.43 7.68
N LEU A 7 -9.33 -33.96 8.01
CA LEU A 7 -9.10 -33.04 9.15
C LEU A 7 -9.93 -31.75 9.02
N ARG A 8 -10.01 -31.16 7.82
CA ARG A 8 -10.81 -29.94 7.58
C ARG A 8 -12.29 -30.17 7.83
N LEU A 9 -12.84 -31.29 7.37
CA LEU A 9 -14.23 -31.65 7.63
C LEU A 9 -14.48 -31.81 9.13
N GLU A 10 -13.58 -32.51 9.83
CA GLU A 10 -13.67 -32.69 11.29
C GLU A 10 -13.67 -31.35 12.04
N GLN A 11 -12.82 -30.40 11.64
CA GLN A 11 -12.80 -29.05 12.22
C GLN A 11 -14.11 -28.28 12.00
N MET A 12 -14.87 -28.60 10.95
CA MET A 12 -16.14 -27.96 10.62
C MET A 12 -17.36 -28.66 11.28
N LEU A 13 -17.26 -29.90 11.76
CA LEU A 13 -18.39 -30.61 12.36
C LEU A 13 -18.99 -29.90 13.59
N PRO A 14 -18.18 -29.38 14.54
CA PRO A 14 -18.71 -28.73 15.74
C PRO A 14 -19.62 -27.53 15.43
N GLU A 15 -19.38 -26.83 14.31
CA GLU A 15 -20.20 -25.69 13.93
C GLU A 15 -21.61 -26.14 13.48
N ILE A 16 -21.70 -27.21 12.70
CA ILE A 16 -22.97 -27.77 12.22
C ILE A 16 -23.73 -28.38 13.41
N ASP A 17 -23.02 -29.09 14.28
CA ASP A 17 -23.59 -29.64 15.50
C ASP A 17 -24.16 -28.56 16.43
N SER A 18 -23.48 -27.42 16.56
CA SER A 18 -23.98 -26.32 17.37
C SER A 18 -25.27 -25.70 16.80
N PHE A 19 -25.44 -25.67 15.47
CA PHE A 19 -26.69 -25.23 14.84
C PHE A 19 -27.81 -26.25 14.99
N ARG A 20 -27.48 -27.54 14.97
CA ARG A 20 -28.40 -28.64 15.24
C ARG A 20 -28.89 -28.61 16.69
N GLN A 21 -27.99 -28.51 17.67
CA GLN A 21 -28.32 -28.44 19.09
C GLN A 21 -29.22 -27.22 19.40
N ALA A 22 -28.96 -26.10 18.72
CA ALA A 22 -29.79 -24.91 18.81
C ALA A 22 -31.15 -25.02 18.07
N LYS A 23 -31.48 -26.18 17.50
CA LYS A 23 -32.71 -26.44 16.71
C LYS A 23 -32.90 -25.46 15.54
N ILE A 24 -31.79 -24.92 15.02
CA ILE A 24 -31.80 -24.03 13.85
C ILE A 24 -31.76 -24.86 12.56
N LEU A 25 -31.03 -25.97 12.57
CA LEU A 25 -30.97 -26.95 11.47
C LEU A 25 -31.65 -28.25 11.88
N THR A 26 -32.30 -28.91 10.93
CA THR A 26 -32.79 -30.29 11.14
C THR A 26 -31.62 -31.28 10.98
N GLN A 27 -31.83 -32.52 11.43
CA GLN A 27 -30.82 -33.57 11.26
C GLN A 27 -30.52 -33.84 9.78
N GLU A 28 -31.54 -33.85 8.92
CA GLU A 28 -31.41 -34.07 7.47
C GLU A 28 -30.63 -32.95 6.78
N GLU A 29 -30.85 -31.69 7.19
CA GLU A 29 -30.10 -30.57 6.61
C GLU A 29 -28.64 -30.57 7.07
N ALA A 30 -28.40 -30.95 8.32
CA ALA A 30 -27.05 -31.11 8.84
C ALA A 30 -26.29 -32.17 8.03
N THR A 31 -26.90 -33.33 7.74
CA THR A 31 -26.26 -34.37 6.92
C THR A 31 -26.04 -33.89 5.48
N GLN A 32 -27.02 -33.22 4.86
CA GLN A 32 -26.86 -32.63 3.52
C GLN A 32 -25.73 -31.60 3.47
N MET A 33 -25.60 -30.75 4.50
CA MET A 33 -24.51 -29.77 4.59
C MET A 33 -23.14 -30.47 4.72
N ILE A 34 -23.05 -31.56 5.49
CA ILE A 34 -21.82 -32.34 5.64
C ILE A 34 -21.44 -33.00 4.32
N GLU A 35 -22.39 -33.67 3.67
CA GLU A 35 -22.17 -34.34 2.38
C GLU A 35 -21.76 -33.35 1.29
N ARG A 36 -22.42 -32.19 1.21
CA ARG A 36 -22.07 -31.17 0.23
C ARG A 36 -20.68 -30.60 0.48
N ARG A 37 -20.28 -30.38 1.73
CA ARG A 37 -18.92 -29.96 2.09
C ARG A 37 -17.90 -31.03 1.77
N ARG A 38 -18.20 -32.30 2.08
CA ARG A 38 -17.35 -33.45 1.75
C ARG A 38 -17.05 -33.48 0.25
N PHE A 39 -18.09 -33.36 -0.57
CA PHE A 39 -17.96 -33.34 -2.02
C PHE A 39 -17.11 -32.18 -2.55
N LEU A 40 -17.27 -30.98 -1.98
CA LEU A 40 -16.48 -29.81 -2.38
C LEU A 40 -15.03 -29.89 -1.92
N GLU A 41 -14.77 -30.41 -0.71
CA GLU A 41 -13.41 -30.60 -0.21
C GLU A 41 -12.66 -31.71 -0.96
N GLU A 42 -13.36 -32.76 -1.39
CA GLU A 42 -12.80 -33.80 -2.27
C GLU A 42 -12.36 -33.20 -3.61
N ARG A 43 -13.24 -32.41 -4.26
CA ARG A 43 -12.90 -31.71 -5.51
C ARG A 43 -11.76 -30.71 -5.40
N LEU A 44 -11.59 -30.07 -4.24
CA LEU A 44 -10.49 -29.15 -3.99
C LEU A 44 -9.16 -29.85 -3.70
N ASP A 45 -9.21 -31.14 -3.34
CA ASP A 45 -8.04 -31.96 -3.02
C ASP A 45 -7.54 -32.77 -4.20
N ASP A 46 -8.44 -33.18 -5.11
CA ASP A 46 -8.12 -34.08 -6.22
C ASP A 46 -7.30 -33.42 -7.36
N SER A 47 -6.94 -32.13 -7.25
CA SER A 47 -6.27 -31.39 -8.32
C SER A 47 -5.08 -30.58 -7.78
N GLU A 48 -3.89 -30.82 -8.35
CA GLU A 48 -2.75 -29.90 -8.28
C GLU A 48 -3.17 -28.57 -8.92
N GLY A 49 -3.66 -27.65 -8.09
CA GLY A 49 -4.23 -26.38 -8.54
C GLY A 49 -5.71 -26.49 -8.91
N ALA A 50 -6.56 -26.78 -7.92
CA ALA A 50 -8.01 -26.82 -8.10
C ALA A 50 -8.52 -25.55 -8.82
N PRO A 51 -9.31 -25.70 -9.89
CA PRO A 51 -9.88 -24.59 -10.63
C PRO A 51 -10.59 -23.57 -9.74
N GLU A 52 -10.46 -22.28 -10.09
CA GLU A 52 -11.09 -21.17 -9.38
C GLU A 52 -12.60 -21.37 -9.19
N LYS A 53 -13.25 -22.00 -10.18
CA LYS A 53 -14.68 -22.36 -10.14
C LYS A 53 -15.08 -23.11 -8.86
N TYR A 54 -14.27 -24.07 -8.39
CA TYR A 54 -14.62 -24.85 -7.21
C TYR A 54 -14.53 -24.03 -5.92
N TYR A 55 -13.60 -23.08 -5.83
CA TYR A 55 -13.54 -22.15 -4.71
C TYR A 55 -14.77 -21.23 -4.70
N MET A 56 -15.21 -20.75 -5.86
CA MET A 56 -16.42 -19.91 -5.97
C MET A 56 -17.68 -20.70 -5.61
N GLU A 57 -17.85 -21.92 -6.13
CA GLU A 57 -18.96 -22.81 -5.75
C GLU A 57 -19.00 -23.06 -4.24
N TYR A 58 -17.83 -23.20 -3.61
CA TYR A 58 -17.77 -23.41 -2.17
C TYR A 58 -18.08 -22.13 -1.37
N ALA A 59 -17.61 -20.97 -1.83
CA ALA A 59 -17.98 -19.68 -1.24
C ALA A 59 -19.49 -19.41 -1.34
N ASP A 60 -20.10 -19.75 -2.46
CA ASP A 60 -21.55 -19.66 -2.68
C ASP A 60 -22.33 -20.59 -1.77
N HIS A 61 -21.85 -21.82 -1.59
CA HIS A 61 -22.42 -22.75 -0.61
C HIS A 61 -22.39 -22.15 0.81
N PHE A 62 -21.25 -21.62 1.27
CA PHE A 62 -21.17 -20.95 2.57
C PHE A 62 -22.13 -19.74 2.67
N SER A 63 -22.26 -18.97 1.60
CA SER A 63 -23.21 -17.86 1.52
C SER A 63 -24.67 -18.32 1.65
N ALA A 64 -25.04 -19.39 0.95
CA ALA A 64 -26.37 -20.00 0.99
C ALA A 64 -26.69 -20.54 2.39
N CYS A 65 -25.76 -21.29 3.01
CA CYS A 65 -25.91 -21.77 4.39
C CYS A 65 -26.12 -20.60 5.36
N ASN A 66 -25.31 -19.55 5.24
CA ASN A 66 -25.42 -18.38 6.11
C ASN A 66 -26.75 -17.63 5.92
N LYS A 67 -27.26 -17.54 4.67
CA LYS A 67 -28.59 -16.99 4.38
C LYS A 67 -29.70 -17.82 5.04
N LEU A 68 -29.65 -19.14 4.94
CA LEU A 68 -30.61 -20.06 5.57
C LEU A 68 -30.60 -19.91 7.10
N ILE A 69 -29.41 -19.98 7.70
CA ILE A 69 -29.22 -19.85 9.16
C ILE A 69 -29.75 -18.50 9.65
N ARG A 70 -29.43 -17.39 8.97
CA ARG A 70 -29.96 -16.06 9.33
C ARG A 70 -31.49 -15.99 9.26
N LYS A 71 -32.09 -16.56 8.20
CA LYS A 71 -33.56 -16.57 8.04
C LYS A 71 -34.23 -17.35 9.18
N ARG A 72 -33.63 -18.46 9.61
CA ARG A 72 -34.17 -19.28 10.71
C ARG A 72 -33.93 -18.70 12.08
N LYS A 73 -32.75 -18.12 12.34
CA LYS A 73 -32.48 -17.37 13.58
C LYS A 73 -33.51 -16.28 13.82
N ARG A 74 -33.94 -15.57 12.75
CA ARG A 74 -35.01 -14.57 12.85
C ARG A 74 -36.37 -15.19 13.21
N LYS A 75 -36.68 -16.39 12.71
CA LYS A 75 -37.96 -17.08 13.00
C LYS A 75 -37.99 -17.70 14.40
N THR A 76 -36.92 -18.37 14.80
CA THR A 76 -36.84 -19.10 16.08
C THR A 76 -36.42 -18.18 17.24
N GLY A 77 -35.85 -17.01 16.96
CA GLY A 77 -35.30 -16.10 17.98
C GLY A 77 -34.05 -16.64 18.70
N THR A 78 -33.51 -17.78 18.27
CA THR A 78 -32.40 -18.47 18.94
C THR A 78 -31.05 -17.92 18.50
N LYS A 79 -30.18 -17.61 19.47
CA LYS A 79 -28.78 -17.26 19.23
C LYS A 79 -27.90 -18.51 19.23
N CYS A 80 -26.94 -18.60 18.33
CA CYS A 80 -25.93 -19.66 18.32
C CYS A 80 -24.59 -19.04 17.93
N GLN A 81 -23.84 -18.57 18.94
CA GLN A 81 -22.57 -17.86 18.76
C GLN A 81 -21.46 -18.79 18.29
N LYS A 82 -21.34 -19.99 18.89
CA LYS A 82 -20.33 -20.99 18.51
C LYS A 82 -20.41 -21.35 17.02
N GLY A 83 -21.62 -21.60 16.52
CA GLY A 83 -21.86 -21.87 15.10
C GLY A 83 -21.55 -20.67 14.20
N ASP A 84 -21.89 -19.45 14.63
CA ASP A 84 -21.59 -18.22 13.84
C ASP A 84 -20.09 -17.98 13.70
N ILE A 85 -19.34 -18.18 14.78
CA ILE A 85 -17.89 -18.05 14.80
C ILE A 85 -17.26 -19.13 13.91
N GLY A 86 -17.70 -20.38 14.06
CA GLY A 86 -17.25 -21.50 13.22
C GLY A 86 -17.46 -21.23 11.74
N LEU A 87 -18.70 -20.94 11.33
CA LEU A 87 -19.05 -20.70 9.94
C LEU A 87 -18.25 -19.53 9.33
N ARG A 88 -18.06 -18.45 10.10
CA ARG A 88 -17.23 -17.31 9.68
C ARG A 88 -15.77 -17.72 9.54
N SER A 89 -15.23 -18.45 10.51
CA SER A 89 -13.86 -18.96 10.50
C SER A 89 -13.61 -19.87 9.28
N ALA A 90 -14.50 -20.84 9.06
CA ALA A 90 -14.45 -21.75 7.91
C ALA A 90 -14.47 -20.98 6.57
N THR A 91 -15.35 -19.99 6.45
CA THR A 91 -15.40 -19.14 5.24
C THR A 91 -14.10 -18.36 5.04
N LEU A 92 -13.53 -17.80 6.11
CA LEU A 92 -12.26 -17.06 6.04
C LEU A 92 -11.07 -17.98 5.71
N HIS A 93 -11.07 -19.22 6.21
CA HIS A 93 -10.06 -20.21 5.86
C HIS A 93 -10.14 -20.62 4.40
N LEU A 94 -11.35 -20.77 3.84
CA LEU A 94 -11.54 -21.00 2.41
C LEU A 94 -10.95 -19.85 1.58
N TRP A 95 -11.30 -18.60 1.91
CA TRP A 95 -10.76 -17.44 1.20
C TRP A 95 -9.23 -17.30 1.35
N ALA A 96 -8.68 -17.60 2.52
CA ALA A 96 -7.23 -17.61 2.73
C ALA A 96 -6.55 -18.69 1.87
N ARG A 97 -7.16 -19.86 1.70
CA ARG A 97 -6.68 -20.89 0.76
C ARG A 97 -6.78 -20.42 -0.68
N TYR A 98 -7.89 -19.78 -1.04
CA TYR A 98 -8.13 -19.25 -2.38
C TYR A 98 -7.03 -18.26 -2.80
N VAL A 99 -6.72 -17.24 -1.98
CA VAL A 99 -5.66 -16.28 -2.33
C VAL A 99 -4.25 -16.89 -2.30
N ARG A 100 -4.02 -17.96 -1.53
CA ARG A 100 -2.74 -18.71 -1.58
C ARG A 100 -2.61 -19.50 -2.88
N ALA A 101 -3.68 -20.17 -3.32
CA ALA A 101 -3.70 -20.93 -4.56
C ALA A 101 -3.53 -19.99 -5.78
N PHE A 102 -4.21 -18.85 -5.78
CA PHE A 102 -4.16 -17.86 -6.86
C PHE A 102 -3.29 -16.65 -6.52
N ARG A 103 -2.15 -16.87 -5.84
CA ARG A 103 -1.29 -15.77 -5.36
C ARG A 103 -0.83 -14.82 -6.46
N HIS A 104 -0.68 -15.33 -7.69
CA HIS A 104 -0.22 -14.60 -8.86
C HIS A 104 -1.32 -13.76 -9.53
N ARG A 105 -2.60 -13.97 -9.20
CA ARG A 105 -3.72 -13.23 -9.81
C ARG A 105 -4.18 -12.10 -8.88
N PRO A 106 -4.01 -10.81 -9.23
CA PRO A 106 -4.49 -9.71 -8.41
C PRO A 106 -6.02 -9.72 -8.26
N GLU A 107 -6.74 -10.22 -9.27
CA GLU A 107 -8.21 -10.38 -9.24
C GLU A 107 -8.69 -11.26 -8.06
N ALA A 108 -7.92 -12.29 -7.70
CA ALA A 108 -8.26 -13.16 -6.58
C ALA A 108 -8.23 -12.39 -5.24
N TRP A 109 -7.25 -11.51 -5.08
CA TRP A 109 -7.14 -10.63 -3.91
C TRP A 109 -8.28 -9.62 -3.88
N MET A 110 -8.64 -9.04 -5.03
CA MET A 110 -9.78 -8.11 -5.14
C MET A 110 -11.10 -8.76 -4.73
N LYS A 111 -11.40 -9.96 -5.24
CA LYS A 111 -12.60 -10.74 -4.84
C LYS A 111 -12.65 -10.99 -3.34
N TYR A 112 -11.50 -11.32 -2.73
CA TYR A 112 -11.45 -11.51 -1.28
C TYR A 112 -11.67 -10.19 -0.52
N CYS A 113 -11.08 -9.09 -1.00
CA CYS A 113 -11.29 -7.76 -0.43
C CYS A 113 -12.76 -7.32 -0.53
N ASP A 114 -13.45 -7.62 -1.63
CA ASP A 114 -14.88 -7.36 -1.80
C ASP A 114 -15.72 -8.18 -0.80
N TYR A 115 -15.39 -9.46 -0.62
CA TYR A 115 -16.01 -10.27 0.42
C TYR A 115 -15.82 -9.64 1.81
N LEU A 116 -14.59 -9.27 2.19
CA LEU A 116 -14.31 -8.68 3.50
C LEU A 116 -15.01 -7.34 3.69
N SER A 117 -15.08 -6.50 2.64
CA SER A 117 -15.82 -5.24 2.63
C SER A 117 -17.31 -5.46 2.85
N SER A 118 -17.92 -6.44 2.16
CA SER A 118 -19.35 -6.78 2.32
C SER A 118 -19.72 -7.29 3.72
N ARG A 119 -18.72 -7.74 4.48
CA ARG A 119 -18.86 -8.27 5.84
C ARG A 119 -18.39 -7.28 6.92
N ASN A 120 -18.02 -6.05 6.54
CA ASN A 120 -17.47 -5.03 7.44
C ASN A 120 -16.28 -5.54 8.27
N MET A 121 -15.42 -6.36 7.67
CA MET A 121 -14.23 -6.91 8.33
C MET A 121 -13.01 -6.01 8.10
N HIS A 122 -13.09 -4.77 8.58
CA HIS A 122 -12.18 -3.67 8.27
C HIS A 122 -10.70 -3.98 8.52
N HIS A 123 -10.35 -4.43 9.73
CA HIS A 123 -8.97 -4.77 10.08
C HIS A 123 -8.39 -5.87 9.18
N LYS A 124 -9.18 -6.91 8.89
CA LYS A 124 -8.74 -8.01 8.02
C LYS A 124 -8.65 -7.59 6.56
N LEU A 125 -9.50 -6.66 6.12
CA LEU A 125 -9.44 -6.04 4.80
C LEU A 125 -8.14 -5.27 4.61
N GLN A 126 -7.76 -4.41 5.56
CA GLN A 126 -6.51 -3.66 5.53
C GLN A 126 -5.29 -4.58 5.49
N GLN A 127 -5.24 -5.60 6.36
CA GLN A 127 -4.18 -6.61 6.33
C GLN A 127 -4.08 -7.36 5.01
N THR A 128 -5.23 -7.66 4.39
CA THR A 128 -5.28 -8.37 3.11
C THR A 128 -4.81 -7.47 1.97
N LEU A 129 -5.21 -6.20 1.96
CA LEU A 129 -4.75 -5.21 0.99
C LEU A 129 -3.24 -4.96 1.10
N ALA A 130 -2.70 -4.82 2.31
CA ALA A 130 -1.25 -4.67 2.51
C ALA A 130 -0.46 -5.87 1.94
N LYS A 131 -0.95 -7.10 2.18
CA LYS A 131 -0.35 -8.32 1.59
C LYS A 131 -0.48 -8.37 0.07
N ALA A 132 -1.63 -7.93 -0.47
CA ALA A 132 -1.85 -7.87 -1.91
C ALA A 132 -0.88 -6.87 -2.57
N LEU A 133 -0.70 -5.68 -1.99
CA LEU A 133 0.22 -4.66 -2.47
C LEU A 133 1.68 -5.10 -2.42
N ALA A 134 2.08 -5.82 -1.36
CA ALA A 134 3.43 -6.37 -1.25
C ALA A 134 3.73 -7.40 -2.36
N LEU A 135 2.73 -8.18 -2.79
CA LEU A 135 2.89 -9.17 -3.85
C LEU A 135 2.71 -8.60 -5.26
N HIS A 136 1.87 -7.58 -5.41
CA HIS A 136 1.47 -6.98 -6.68
C HIS A 136 1.68 -5.47 -6.68
N PRO A 137 2.92 -4.98 -6.46
CA PRO A 137 3.20 -3.56 -6.31
C PRO A 137 2.91 -2.75 -7.58
N ARG A 138 2.92 -3.40 -8.76
CA ARG A 138 2.67 -2.76 -10.06
C ARG A 138 1.21 -2.66 -10.48
N VAL A 139 0.28 -3.17 -9.65
CA VAL A 139 -1.14 -3.23 -10.01
C VAL A 139 -1.87 -2.01 -9.43
N SER A 140 -2.14 -1.04 -10.29
CA SER A 140 -2.69 0.28 -9.94
C SER A 140 -4.09 0.22 -9.33
N THR A 141 -4.91 -0.75 -9.74
CA THR A 141 -6.24 -0.97 -9.15
C THR A 141 -6.21 -1.36 -7.68
N LEU A 142 -5.14 -2.03 -7.21
CA LEU A 142 -4.96 -2.34 -5.78
C LEU A 142 -4.65 -1.08 -4.98
N TRP A 143 -3.83 -0.17 -5.51
CA TRP A 143 -3.53 1.12 -4.87
C TRP A 143 -4.78 1.98 -4.75
N LEU A 144 -5.58 2.10 -5.82
CA LEU A 144 -6.88 2.78 -5.78
C LEU A 144 -7.80 2.19 -4.72
N ARG A 145 -7.90 0.86 -4.68
CA ARG A 145 -8.75 0.17 -3.72
C ARG A 145 -8.27 0.36 -2.29
N ALA A 146 -6.96 0.35 -2.06
CA ALA A 146 -6.37 0.57 -0.75
C ALA A 146 -6.63 2.00 -0.25
N ALA A 147 -6.34 3.01 -1.07
CA ALA A 147 -6.58 4.42 -0.71
C ALA A 147 -8.07 4.70 -0.45
N SER A 148 -8.97 4.22 -1.31
CA SER A 148 -10.42 4.33 -1.11
C SER A 148 -10.90 3.64 0.17
N THR A 149 -10.27 2.51 0.52
CA THR A 149 -10.59 1.79 1.76
C THR A 149 -10.11 2.57 2.98
N GLU A 150 -8.87 3.07 2.99
CA GLU A 150 -8.35 3.88 4.11
C GLU A 150 -9.17 5.13 4.35
N LEU A 151 -9.55 5.85 3.28
CA LEU A 151 -10.41 7.03 3.39
C LEU A 151 -11.77 6.69 4.02
N ARG A 152 -12.41 5.62 3.56
CA ARG A 152 -13.73 5.18 4.05
C ARG A 152 -13.70 4.73 5.52
N LEU A 153 -12.60 4.12 5.95
CA LEU A 153 -12.49 3.53 7.29
C LEU A 153 -12.03 4.54 8.35
N SER A 154 -11.06 5.38 8.00
CA SER A 154 -10.50 6.37 8.93
C SER A 154 -11.20 7.72 8.88
N GLY A 155 -11.74 8.10 7.70
CA GLY A 155 -12.16 9.48 7.42
C GLY A 155 -10.98 10.45 7.24
N GLU A 156 -9.73 9.99 7.39
CA GLU A 156 -8.55 10.82 7.32
C GLU A 156 -7.97 10.83 5.89
N VAL A 157 -8.03 11.98 5.23
CA VAL A 157 -7.43 12.18 3.90
C VAL A 157 -5.92 11.91 3.92
N SER A 158 -5.24 12.22 5.03
CA SER A 158 -3.81 11.98 5.21
C SER A 158 -3.40 10.51 5.03
N ARG A 159 -4.22 9.54 5.46
CA ARG A 159 -3.90 8.11 5.27
C ARG A 159 -4.02 7.70 3.80
N ALA A 160 -5.07 8.16 3.13
CA ALA A 160 -5.25 7.92 1.70
C ALA A 160 -4.12 8.55 0.88
N ARG A 161 -3.68 9.78 1.24
CA ARG A 161 -2.49 10.42 0.67
C ARG A 161 -1.24 9.56 0.83
N GLY A 162 -0.98 9.05 2.04
CA GLY A 162 0.17 8.18 2.29
C GLY A 162 0.19 6.92 1.41
N VAL A 163 -0.99 6.32 1.15
CA VAL A 163 -1.12 5.18 0.23
C VAL A 163 -0.83 5.60 -1.22
N PHE A 164 -1.38 6.72 -1.69
CA PHE A 164 -1.12 7.23 -3.04
C PHE A 164 0.34 7.61 -3.25
N GLN A 165 0.96 8.31 -2.30
CA GLN A 165 2.38 8.65 -2.34
C GLN A 165 3.25 7.39 -2.41
N SER A 166 2.91 6.36 -1.62
CA SER A 166 3.61 5.07 -1.68
C SER A 166 3.42 4.38 -3.04
N GLY A 167 2.23 4.44 -3.61
CA GLY A 167 1.93 3.92 -4.94
C GLY A 167 2.68 4.64 -6.05
N LEU A 168 2.75 5.97 -6.00
CA LEU A 168 3.49 6.79 -6.97
C LEU A 168 5.00 6.61 -6.85
N ARG A 169 5.56 6.36 -5.66
CA ARG A 169 6.99 5.98 -5.55
C ARG A 169 7.31 4.68 -6.29
N VAL A 170 6.38 3.73 -6.28
CA VAL A 170 6.55 2.42 -6.91
C VAL A 170 6.25 2.47 -8.41
N ASN A 171 5.20 3.20 -8.80
CA ASN A 171 4.73 3.34 -10.18
C ASN A 171 4.57 4.83 -10.53
N PRO A 172 5.68 5.54 -10.77
CA PRO A 172 5.66 7.00 -10.85
C PRO A 172 5.04 7.54 -12.14
N SER A 173 5.05 6.75 -13.23
CA SER A 173 4.43 7.11 -14.51
C SER A 173 3.01 6.56 -14.68
N ASP A 174 2.45 5.85 -13.70
CA ASP A 174 1.13 5.24 -13.85
C ASP A 174 0.00 6.30 -13.75
N PRO A 175 -0.73 6.56 -14.86
CA PRO A 175 -1.76 7.60 -14.89
C PRO A 175 -2.94 7.25 -13.98
N THR A 176 -3.21 5.98 -13.72
CA THR A 176 -4.34 5.54 -12.89
C THR A 176 -4.14 5.95 -11.44
N ILE A 177 -2.93 5.74 -10.90
CA ILE A 177 -2.59 6.15 -9.53
C ILE A 177 -2.55 7.68 -9.45
N LEU A 178 -1.95 8.34 -10.44
CA LEU A 178 -1.85 9.79 -10.51
C LEU A 178 -3.22 10.47 -10.52
N LEU A 179 -4.13 10.02 -11.40
CA LEU A 179 -5.49 10.54 -11.47
C LEU A 179 -6.27 10.26 -10.19
N GLY A 180 -6.08 9.10 -9.56
CA GLY A 180 -6.67 8.78 -8.27
C GLY A 180 -6.22 9.74 -7.16
N ALA A 181 -4.92 10.10 -7.15
CA ALA A 181 -4.38 11.07 -6.20
C ALA A 181 -4.90 12.49 -6.47
N ILE A 182 -4.92 12.93 -7.73
CA ILE A 182 -5.50 14.23 -8.13
C ILE A 182 -6.97 14.30 -7.73
N LYS A 183 -7.75 13.25 -7.99
CA LYS A 183 -9.16 13.16 -7.60
C LYS A 183 -9.35 13.27 -6.09
N LEU A 184 -8.50 12.63 -5.29
CA LEU A 184 -8.53 12.75 -3.83
C LEU A 184 -8.29 14.20 -3.38
N GLU A 185 -7.31 14.90 -3.97
CA GLU A 185 -7.01 16.28 -3.59
C GLU A 185 -8.09 17.26 -4.01
N LEU A 186 -8.73 17.05 -5.16
CA LEU A 186 -9.85 17.87 -5.61
C LEU A 186 -11.11 17.66 -4.77
N ASP A 187 -11.43 16.41 -4.42
CA ASP A 187 -12.52 16.09 -3.51
C ASP A 187 -12.32 16.75 -2.13
N PHE A 188 -11.08 16.75 -1.64
CA PHE A 188 -10.72 17.45 -0.40
C PHE A 188 -10.85 18.98 -0.52
N ALA A 189 -10.36 19.57 -1.61
CA ALA A 189 -10.46 21.00 -1.85
C ALA A 189 -11.92 21.46 -1.95
N ASP A 190 -12.74 20.71 -2.68
CA ASP A 190 -14.15 20.99 -2.88
C ASP A 190 -14.93 20.91 -1.56
N GLY A 191 -14.67 19.88 -0.75
CA GLY A 191 -15.29 19.72 0.58
C GLY A 191 -14.90 20.82 1.59
N MET A 192 -13.72 21.42 1.46
CA MET A 192 -13.29 22.50 2.37
C MET A 192 -13.83 23.88 2.00
N ARG A 193 -14.16 24.12 0.74
CA ARG A 193 -14.56 25.44 0.23
C ARG A 193 -15.74 26.07 0.98
N PRO A 194 -16.88 25.39 1.22
CA PRO A 194 -18.02 26.02 1.91
C PRO A 194 -17.67 26.48 3.33
N SER A 195 -16.75 25.77 4.00
CA SER A 195 -16.32 26.11 5.36
C SER A 195 -15.47 27.38 5.39
N LEU A 196 -14.70 27.64 4.32
CA LEU A 196 -13.77 28.76 4.26
C LEU A 196 -14.43 30.04 3.72
N GLU A 197 -15.33 29.92 2.74
CA GLU A 197 -16.15 31.04 2.26
C GLU A 197 -17.00 31.67 3.38
N GLY A 198 -17.48 30.85 4.32
CA GLY A 198 -18.24 31.33 5.48
C GLY A 198 -17.40 31.95 6.60
N GLN A 199 -16.08 31.70 6.63
CA GLN A 199 -15.21 32.15 7.72
C GLN A 199 -14.48 33.47 7.43
N GLY A 200 -14.41 33.91 6.16
CA GLY A 200 -13.76 35.18 5.80
C GLY A 200 -12.28 35.26 6.20
N VAL A 201 -11.62 34.11 6.40
CA VAL A 201 -10.22 34.03 6.79
C VAL A 201 -9.35 34.03 5.55
N ASP A 202 -8.69 35.16 5.29
CA ASP A 202 -7.69 35.31 4.21
C ASP A 202 -6.36 34.63 4.60
N ASN A 203 -6.37 33.31 4.73
CA ASN A 203 -5.13 32.54 4.89
C ASN A 203 -4.64 32.07 3.50
N PRO A 204 -3.46 32.54 3.04
CA PRO A 204 -2.96 32.18 1.71
C PRO A 204 -2.73 30.67 1.54
N SER A 205 -2.40 29.95 2.62
CA SER A 205 -2.19 28.51 2.57
C SER A 205 -3.52 27.75 2.40
N LEU A 206 -4.58 28.20 3.08
CA LEU A 206 -5.91 27.59 2.93
C LEU A 206 -6.48 27.87 1.54
N ARG A 207 -6.27 29.09 1.03
CA ARG A 207 -6.65 29.47 -0.33
C ARG A 207 -5.96 28.59 -1.37
N LEU A 208 -4.65 28.36 -1.25
CA LEU A 208 -3.93 27.45 -2.14
C LEU A 208 -4.53 26.04 -2.15
N ILE A 209 -4.99 25.54 -1.01
CA ILE A 209 -5.59 24.20 -0.96
C ILE A 209 -6.98 24.19 -1.64
N VAL A 210 -7.83 25.18 -1.34
CA VAL A 210 -9.17 25.31 -1.97
C VAL A 210 -9.08 25.51 -3.47
N ASP A 211 -8.05 26.24 -3.94
CA ASP A 211 -7.81 26.47 -5.35
C ASP A 211 -7.35 25.20 -6.09
N GLY A 212 -7.04 24.11 -5.37
CA GLY A 212 -6.54 22.85 -5.91
C GLY A 212 -5.03 22.81 -6.09
N GLY A 213 -4.27 23.63 -5.35
CA GLY A 213 -2.80 23.68 -5.43
C GLY A 213 -2.12 22.34 -5.10
N LEU A 214 -2.70 21.54 -4.20
CA LEU A 214 -2.22 20.17 -3.94
C LEU A 214 -2.36 19.27 -5.17
N ALA A 215 -3.49 19.36 -5.88
CA ALA A 215 -3.72 18.62 -7.12
C ALA A 215 -2.75 19.06 -8.23
N HIS A 216 -2.48 20.36 -8.34
CA HIS A 216 -1.45 20.90 -9.24
C HIS A 216 -0.05 20.35 -8.93
N MET A 217 0.34 20.34 -7.66
CA MET A 217 1.65 19.78 -7.25
C MET A 217 1.76 18.30 -7.58
N VAL A 218 0.73 17.51 -7.26
CA VAL A 218 0.69 16.07 -7.59
C VAL A 218 0.80 15.86 -9.10
N LEU A 219 0.06 16.63 -9.91
CA LEU A 219 0.14 16.58 -11.37
C LEU A 219 1.55 16.92 -11.89
N SER A 220 2.13 18.02 -11.43
CA SER A 220 3.48 18.45 -11.84
C SER A 220 4.54 17.38 -11.54
N HIS A 221 4.51 16.81 -10.32
CA HIS A 221 5.43 15.74 -9.94
C HIS A 221 5.22 14.47 -10.79
N GLY A 222 3.96 14.10 -11.05
CA GLY A 222 3.63 12.95 -11.91
C GLY A 222 4.11 13.14 -13.35
N LEU A 223 3.94 14.34 -13.92
CA LEU A 223 4.40 14.67 -15.27
C LEU A 223 5.94 14.62 -15.38
N GLY A 224 6.65 15.08 -14.36
CA GLY A 224 8.12 15.00 -14.30
C GLY A 224 8.64 13.57 -14.30
N ALA A 225 7.86 12.60 -13.80
CA ALA A 225 8.22 11.19 -13.81
C ALA A 225 7.90 10.47 -15.14
N MET A 226 7.06 11.05 -16.00
CA MET A 226 6.70 10.47 -17.29
C MET A 226 7.86 10.58 -18.28
N ARG A 227 8.16 9.47 -18.93
CA ARG A 227 9.31 9.34 -19.86
C ARG A 227 8.94 9.87 -21.25
N ASP A 228 7.74 9.54 -21.70
CA ASP A 228 7.30 9.77 -23.08
C ASP A 228 6.08 10.69 -23.18
N GLN A 229 5.99 11.46 -24.28
CA GLN A 229 4.83 12.31 -24.57
C GLN A 229 3.53 11.50 -24.75
N THR A 230 3.64 10.22 -25.12
CA THR A 230 2.48 9.32 -25.23
C THR A 230 1.83 9.05 -23.87
N GLU A 231 2.59 9.02 -22.78
CA GLU A 231 2.07 8.86 -21.41
C GLU A 231 1.28 10.11 -21.01
N VAL A 232 1.79 11.30 -21.34
CA VAL A 232 1.10 12.59 -21.12
C VAL A 232 -0.22 12.64 -21.87
N ARG A 233 -0.23 12.20 -23.14
CA ARG A 233 -1.45 12.13 -23.94
C ARG A 233 -2.47 11.15 -23.37
N GLY A 234 -2.02 10.01 -22.83
CA GLY A 234 -2.87 9.05 -22.14
C GLY A 234 -3.53 9.60 -20.88
N LEU A 235 -2.87 10.53 -20.18
CA LEU A 235 -3.39 11.19 -18.98
C LEU A 235 -4.53 12.17 -19.28
N MET A 236 -4.46 12.88 -20.42
CA MET A 236 -5.36 14.00 -20.74
C MET A 236 -6.84 13.66 -20.62
N GLY A 237 -7.28 12.54 -21.22
CA GLY A 237 -8.69 12.15 -21.19
C GLY A 237 -9.19 11.89 -19.77
N GLY A 238 -8.39 11.23 -18.95
CA GLY A 238 -8.70 11.00 -17.54
C GLY A 238 -8.67 12.29 -16.72
N LEU A 239 -7.72 13.18 -16.98
CA LEU A 239 -7.59 14.46 -16.29
C LEU A 239 -8.78 15.38 -16.57
N VAL A 240 -9.21 15.47 -17.83
CA VAL A 240 -10.42 16.22 -18.22
C VAL A 240 -11.67 15.63 -17.57
N SER A 241 -11.78 14.30 -17.53
CA SER A 241 -12.90 13.64 -16.85
C SER A 241 -12.93 13.97 -15.35
N VAL A 242 -11.77 13.90 -14.67
CA VAL A 242 -11.67 14.22 -13.25
C VAL A 242 -11.95 15.71 -13.02
N ALA A 243 -11.38 16.60 -13.82
CA ALA A 243 -11.63 18.04 -13.72
C ALA A 243 -13.12 18.39 -13.94
N GLY A 244 -13.79 17.70 -14.86
CA GLY A 244 -15.22 17.86 -15.10
C GLY A 244 -16.10 17.50 -13.89
N GLU A 245 -15.68 16.56 -13.03
CA GLU A 245 -16.40 16.24 -11.79
C GLU A 245 -16.29 17.36 -10.73
N PHE A 246 -15.24 18.19 -10.80
CA PHE A 246 -14.95 19.23 -9.81
C PHE A 246 -14.87 20.62 -10.44
N SER A 247 -15.81 20.95 -11.35
CA SER A 247 -15.81 22.19 -12.14
C SER A 247 -15.81 23.48 -11.31
N GLU A 248 -16.18 23.40 -10.04
CA GLU A 248 -16.12 24.54 -9.13
C GLU A 248 -14.67 24.85 -8.72
N VAL A 249 -13.78 23.86 -8.62
CA VAL A 249 -12.39 24.07 -8.16
C VAL A 249 -11.59 24.86 -9.22
N PRO A 250 -10.94 25.99 -8.86
CA PRO A 250 -10.17 26.81 -9.80
C PRO A 250 -9.17 26.02 -10.64
N PHE A 251 -8.40 25.11 -10.04
CA PHE A 251 -7.49 24.23 -10.80
C PHE A 251 -8.23 23.41 -11.87
N ALA A 252 -9.39 22.82 -11.56
CA ALA A 252 -10.16 22.06 -12.53
C ALA A 252 -10.66 22.96 -13.67
N GLN A 253 -11.07 24.19 -13.38
CA GLN A 253 -11.44 25.18 -14.41
C GLN A 253 -10.25 25.51 -15.32
N THR A 254 -9.04 25.70 -14.77
CA THR A 254 -7.85 25.98 -15.58
C THR A 254 -7.50 24.84 -16.52
N VAL A 255 -7.73 23.58 -16.11
CA VAL A 255 -7.55 22.39 -16.94
C VAL A 255 -8.59 22.38 -18.06
N LEU A 256 -9.86 22.59 -17.73
CA LEU A 256 -10.96 22.59 -18.70
C LEU A 256 -10.85 23.74 -19.71
N SER A 257 -10.34 24.91 -19.28
CA SER A 257 -10.18 26.08 -20.15
C SER A 257 -9.08 25.93 -21.20
N GLN A 258 -8.11 25.02 -21.01
CA GLN A 258 -7.05 24.80 -22.00
C GLN A 258 -7.59 24.23 -23.32
N GLY A 259 -8.68 23.44 -23.28
CA GLY A 259 -9.29 22.83 -24.46
C GLY A 259 -8.26 22.08 -25.33
N GLU A 260 -8.10 22.51 -26.58
CA GLU A 260 -7.16 21.95 -27.55
C GLU A 260 -5.68 22.20 -27.19
N GLY A 261 -5.39 23.19 -26.34
CA GLY A 261 -4.04 23.52 -25.88
C GLY A 261 -3.55 22.72 -24.67
N LEU A 262 -4.37 21.80 -24.13
CA LEU A 262 -4.05 21.06 -22.91
C LEU A 262 -2.74 20.28 -23.01
N GLU A 263 -2.47 19.67 -24.17
CA GLU A 263 -1.24 18.92 -24.39
C GLU A 263 0.00 19.82 -24.28
N ALA A 264 -0.03 20.98 -24.94
CA ALA A 264 1.06 21.96 -24.88
C ALA A 264 1.26 22.50 -23.46
N TRP A 265 0.17 22.75 -22.73
CA TRP A 265 0.22 23.19 -21.34
C TRP A 265 0.86 22.14 -20.41
N LEU A 266 0.48 20.87 -20.54
CA LEU A 266 1.07 19.77 -19.76
C LEU A 266 2.54 19.54 -20.11
N VAL A 267 2.92 19.67 -21.39
CA VAL A 267 4.32 19.59 -21.83
C VAL A 267 5.13 20.74 -21.22
N GLY A 268 4.59 21.96 -21.20
CA GLY A 268 5.22 23.10 -20.54
C GLY A 268 5.42 22.88 -19.03
N MET A 269 4.39 22.36 -18.34
CA MET A 269 4.48 22.02 -16.92
C MET A 269 5.56 20.96 -16.65
N ARG A 270 5.65 19.93 -17.51
CA ARG A 270 6.70 18.91 -17.43
C ARG A 270 8.09 19.51 -17.61
N GLN A 271 8.28 20.37 -18.61
CA GLN A 271 9.57 21.03 -18.84
C GLN A 271 9.99 21.89 -17.64
N GLY A 272 9.05 22.64 -17.07
CA GLY A 272 9.29 23.40 -15.83
C GLY A 272 9.75 22.49 -14.69
N ARG A 273 9.06 21.38 -14.44
CA ARG A 273 9.44 20.45 -13.37
C ARG A 273 10.79 19.77 -13.62
N LEU A 274 11.12 19.45 -14.87
CA LEU A 274 12.43 18.89 -15.21
C LEU A 274 13.55 19.90 -14.93
N ALA A 275 13.35 21.17 -15.28
CA ALA A 275 14.31 22.23 -14.97
C ALA A 275 14.48 22.45 -13.45
N GLU A 276 13.40 22.38 -12.68
CA GLU A 276 13.46 22.41 -11.21
C GLU A 276 14.28 21.24 -10.65
N LEU A 277 14.04 20.01 -11.13
CA LEU A 277 14.78 18.83 -10.70
C LEU A 277 16.27 18.90 -11.07
N GLU A 278 16.61 19.49 -12.22
CA GLU A 278 17.99 19.75 -12.62
C GLU A 278 18.66 20.77 -11.69
N ALA A 279 17.96 21.86 -11.34
CA ALA A 279 18.46 22.85 -10.40
C ALA A 279 18.63 22.27 -8.98
N GLU A 280 17.68 21.45 -8.51
CA GLU A 280 17.78 20.72 -7.23
C GLU A 280 19.01 19.81 -7.20
N ARG A 281 19.28 19.08 -8.29
CA ARG A 281 20.48 18.22 -8.40
C ARG A 281 21.78 19.03 -8.39
N GLN A 282 21.81 20.18 -9.06
CA GLN A 282 22.98 21.05 -9.05
C GLN A 282 23.25 21.63 -7.66
N ARG A 283 22.21 22.03 -6.92
CA ARG A 283 22.35 22.49 -5.53
C ARG A 283 22.86 21.38 -4.62
N ALA A 284 22.26 20.19 -4.69
CA ALA A 284 22.72 19.05 -3.89
C ALA A 284 24.15 18.60 -4.24
N ALA A 285 24.56 18.74 -5.52
CA ALA A 285 25.93 18.48 -5.93
C ALA A 285 26.90 19.55 -5.39
N LYS A 286 26.48 20.81 -5.33
CA LYS A 286 27.26 21.90 -4.74
C LYS A 286 27.40 21.73 -3.22
N GLU A 287 26.32 21.43 -2.52
CA GLU A 287 26.32 21.16 -1.07
C GLU A 287 27.23 19.97 -0.73
N LYS A 288 27.17 18.88 -1.51
CA LYS A 288 28.08 17.75 -1.32
C LYS A 288 29.54 18.07 -1.63
N ALA A 289 29.80 18.96 -2.58
CA ALA A 289 31.16 19.39 -2.87
C ALA A 289 31.70 20.26 -1.73
N GLU A 290 30.87 21.15 -1.18
CA GLU A 290 31.19 21.96 0.01
C GLU A 290 31.41 21.07 1.25
N GLU A 291 30.53 20.10 1.53
CA GLU A 291 30.72 19.14 2.63
C GLU A 291 32.00 18.31 2.48
N ASN A 292 32.40 17.97 1.25
CA ASN A 292 33.61 17.19 0.99
C ASN A 292 34.89 18.04 1.00
N GLU A 293 34.81 19.34 0.66
CA GLU A 293 35.89 20.32 0.86
C GLU A 293 36.08 20.61 2.35
N GLU A 294 35.00 20.80 3.11
CA GLU A 294 35.04 21.01 4.57
C GLU A 294 35.61 19.78 5.29
N ALA A 295 35.21 18.56 4.91
CA ALA A 295 35.76 17.32 5.48
C ALA A 295 37.26 17.13 5.17
N SER A 296 37.70 17.51 3.97
CA SER A 296 39.13 17.46 3.58
C SER A 296 39.96 18.46 4.37
N SER A 297 39.44 19.68 4.62
CA SER A 297 40.16 20.67 5.42
C SER A 297 40.26 20.29 6.90
N THR A 298 39.24 19.61 7.46
CA THR A 298 39.31 19.12 8.84
C THR A 298 40.25 17.94 9.00
N GLU A 299 40.37 17.06 8.00
CA GLU A 299 41.36 15.97 8.01
C GLU A 299 42.79 16.52 7.87
N GLU A 300 43.01 17.56 7.04
CA GLU A 300 44.32 18.24 6.95
C GLU A 300 44.69 19.00 8.24
N GLU A 301 43.73 19.64 8.92
CA GLU A 301 43.97 20.29 10.22
C GLU A 301 44.23 19.27 11.35
N GLU A 302 43.56 18.12 11.37
CA GLU A 302 43.83 17.04 12.34
C GLU A 302 45.19 16.36 12.10
N GLU A 303 45.61 16.19 10.83
CA GLU A 303 46.96 15.68 10.50
C GLU A 303 48.07 16.67 10.88
N GLU A 304 47.86 17.99 10.71
CA GLU A 304 48.81 19.02 11.14
C GLU A 304 48.92 19.11 12.68
N GLU A 305 47.82 18.96 13.43
CA GLU A 305 47.84 18.93 14.89
C GLU A 305 48.51 17.66 15.45
N GLU A 306 48.35 16.48 14.82
CA GLU A 306 49.06 15.25 15.20
C GLU A 306 50.58 15.34 14.90
N GLU A 307 50.98 16.04 13.84
CA GLU A 307 52.40 16.29 13.55
C GLU A 307 53.04 17.29 14.55
N GLU A 308 52.30 18.31 15.02
CA GLU A 308 52.79 19.24 16.06
C GLU A 308 52.87 18.59 17.46
N GLU A 309 51.93 17.71 17.84
CA GLU A 309 52.01 16.97 19.11
C GLU A 309 53.11 15.86 19.11
N GLY A 310 53.57 15.44 17.93
CA GLY A 310 54.64 14.46 17.75
C GLY A 310 56.07 15.00 17.99
N ASP A 311 56.29 16.31 17.90
CA ASP A 311 57.63 16.94 18.02
C ASP A 311 58.00 17.30 19.49
N ASP A 312 57.01 17.42 20.39
CA ASP A 312 57.25 17.70 21.82
C ASP A 312 57.50 16.42 22.67
N GLY A 313 57.42 15.24 22.06
CA GLY A 313 57.55 13.94 22.73
C GLY A 313 58.96 13.37 22.91
N ASP A 314 59.97 13.90 22.20
CA ASP A 314 61.30 13.24 22.09
C ASP A 314 62.41 13.88 22.96
N ASN A 315 62.04 14.46 24.11
CA ASN A 315 63.01 14.97 25.10
C ASN A 315 62.83 14.32 26.48
N GLN A 316 62.83 12.99 26.52
CA GLN A 316 63.13 12.23 27.74
C GLN A 316 63.51 10.79 27.41
N MET A 317 64.81 10.56 27.17
CA MET A 317 65.61 9.45 27.71
C MET A 317 66.79 9.13 26.78
N GLU A 318 67.90 9.86 26.90
CA GLU A 318 69.23 9.27 26.68
C GLU A 318 70.25 9.91 27.62
N GLY A 319 70.81 9.08 28.51
CA GLY A 319 71.87 9.49 29.42
C GLY A 319 72.09 8.48 30.52
N GLU A 320 72.70 7.34 30.20
CA GLU A 320 73.74 6.64 30.98
C GLU A 320 73.82 5.16 30.59
N ALA A 321 74.85 4.78 29.84
CA ALA A 321 75.94 3.94 30.37
C ALA A 321 76.86 3.46 29.24
N SER A 322 78.10 3.90 29.32
CA SER A 322 79.25 3.53 28.53
C SER A 322 79.66 2.06 28.68
N GLU A 323 80.07 1.51 27.54
CA GLU A 323 81.18 0.58 27.29
C GLU A 323 81.74 -0.27 28.44
N SER A 324 81.70 -1.60 28.27
CA SER A 324 82.92 -2.41 28.38
C SER A 324 82.81 -3.75 27.64
N SER A 325 83.54 -3.86 26.53
CA SER A 325 84.44 -4.95 26.13
C SER A 325 84.17 -6.42 26.51
N GLY A 326 84.39 -7.30 25.53
CA GLY A 326 84.91 -8.66 25.73
C GLY A 326 83.97 -9.72 25.17
N SER A 327 84.12 -10.08 23.90
CA SER A 327 85.05 -11.11 23.39
C SER A 327 84.45 -12.52 23.41
N ASP A 328 84.42 -13.06 22.21
CA ASP A 328 84.75 -14.44 21.85
C ASP A 328 83.70 -15.55 21.88
N SER A 329 83.72 -16.19 20.70
CA SER A 329 83.72 -17.63 20.46
C SER A 329 82.37 -18.33 20.38
N ASP A 330 82.04 -18.59 19.12
CA ASP A 330 81.94 -19.93 18.55
C ASP A 330 80.73 -20.81 18.86
N THR A 331 80.28 -21.35 17.72
CA THR A 331 79.78 -22.71 17.46
C THR A 331 78.32 -23.05 17.74
N GLU A 332 77.68 -23.32 16.59
CA GLU A 332 76.67 -24.34 16.27
C GLU A 332 75.22 -24.13 16.69
#